data_AF-A0A5K0YBD8-F1
#
_entry.id   AF-A0A5K0YBD8-F1
#
_cell.length_a   1.000
_cell.length_b   1.000
_cell.length_c   1.000
_cell.angle_alpha   90.00
_cell.angle_beta   90.00
_cell.angle_gamma   90.00
#
_symmetry.space_group_name_H-M   'P 1'
#
loop_
_entity.id
_entity.type
_entity.pdbx_description
1 polymer ?
#
loop_
_entity_poly.entity_id
_entity_poly.type
_entity_poly.pdbx_seq_one_letter_code
_entity_poly.pdbx_strand_id
1 'polypeptide(L)'
;MPGILAHVNLKEAYDLLRRKYYQNEDIKTVCSLSVLLKELANRVQTARYQDLIIRLVSAYEDYVFYLPAFMDFRGRIYRSGILHFHERDLARSLIVFANNHQEGSNLSAKDTVAYSAAFKYKKFYLYDEALQWYKEKQSLIYASDDSLISFAKGASDPFQFIAKVLCDDRVQESNSIPITQDAVA
;
A
#
# COMPACT_ATOMS: atom_id res chain seq x y z
N MET A 1 11.40 3.80 -4.22
CA MET A 1 11.19 5.24 -3.97
C MET A 1 12.53 5.95 -3.95
N PRO A 2 12.61 7.23 -4.34
CA PRO A 2 13.83 7.99 -4.12
C PRO A 2 13.93 8.32 -2.63
N GLY A 3 14.68 7.52 -1.86
CA GLY A 3 14.93 7.77 -0.43
C GLY A 3 15.49 9.17 -0.17
N ILE A 4 16.16 9.75 -1.18
CA ILE A 4 16.62 11.14 -1.22
C ILE A 4 15.51 12.12 -0.83
N LEU A 5 14.28 11.96 -1.35
CA LEU A 5 13.17 12.88 -1.07
C LEU A 5 12.75 12.89 0.40
N ALA A 6 12.87 11.77 1.11
CA ALA A 6 12.49 11.67 2.51
C ALA A 6 13.39 12.57 3.40
N HIS A 7 14.66 12.71 3.02
CA HIS A 7 15.68 13.45 3.77
C HIS A 7 15.86 14.90 3.31
N VAL A 8 15.10 15.37 2.32
CA VAL A 8 15.15 16.76 1.86
C VAL A 8 14.76 17.73 2.99
N ASN A 9 15.55 18.78 3.17
CA ASN A 9 15.15 19.94 3.95
C ASN A 9 14.10 20.74 3.16
N LEU A 10 12.84 20.66 3.61
CA LEU A 10 11.71 21.26 2.90
C LEU A 10 11.84 22.79 2.78
N LYS A 11 12.45 23.46 3.77
CA LYS A 11 12.67 24.91 3.73
C LYS A 11 13.64 25.28 2.60
N GLU A 12 14.78 24.61 2.55
CA GLU A 12 15.78 24.84 1.50
C GLU A 12 15.23 24.52 0.11
N ALA A 13 14.47 23.43 -0.01
CA ALA A 13 13.82 23.05 -1.25
C ALA A 13 12.78 24.08 -1.70
N TYR A 14 11.99 24.64 -0.77
CA TYR A 14 11.07 25.74 -1.07
C TYR A 14 11.81 26.99 -1.54
N ASP A 15 12.87 27.39 -0.85
CA ASP A 15 13.62 28.59 -1.22
C ASP A 15 14.32 28.43 -2.58
N LEU A 16 14.82 27.23 -2.89
CA LEU A 16 15.34 26.90 -4.22
C LEU A 16 14.23 26.95 -5.28
N LEU A 17 13.07 26.33 -5.03
CA LEU A 17 11.96 26.28 -5.97
C LEU A 17 11.40 27.68 -6.25
N ARG A 18 11.24 28.53 -5.23
CA ARG A 18 10.84 29.93 -5.39
C ARG A 18 11.80 30.69 -6.29
N ARG A 19 13.11 30.60 -6.00
CA ARG A 19 14.13 31.28 -6.81
C ARG A 19 14.07 30.83 -8.28
N LYS A 20 13.97 29.52 -8.53
CA LYS A 20 13.89 28.98 -9.88
C LYS A 20 12.60 29.34 -10.60
N TYR A 21 11.48 29.39 -9.88
CA TYR A 21 10.19 29.81 -10.43
C TYR A 21 10.22 31.26 -10.91
N TYR A 22 10.77 32.19 -10.13
CA TYR A 22 10.84 33.59 -10.53
C TYR A 22 11.84 33.87 -11.66
N GLN A 23 12.84 33.00 -11.84
CA GLN A 23 13.83 33.07 -12.92
C GLN A 23 13.36 32.49 -14.26
N ASN A 24 12.24 31.75 -14.27
CA ASN A 24 11.74 31.08 -15.46
C ASN A 24 10.35 31.63 -15.80
N GLU A 25 10.21 32.37 -16.89
CA GLU A 25 8.91 32.94 -17.28
C GLU A 25 7.96 31.87 -17.85
N ASP A 26 8.50 30.85 -18.55
CA ASP A 26 7.72 29.78 -19.16
C ASP A 26 6.91 29.01 -18.11
N ILE A 27 7.53 28.68 -16.97
CA ILE A 27 6.86 27.90 -15.91
C ILE A 27 5.66 28.65 -15.31
N LYS A 28 5.70 30.00 -15.29
CA LYS A 28 4.62 30.84 -14.76
C LYS A 28 3.38 30.79 -15.65
N THR A 29 3.54 30.47 -16.93
CA THR A 29 2.42 30.28 -17.86
C THR A 29 1.69 28.95 -17.66
N VAL A 30 2.38 27.96 -17.07
CA VAL A 30 1.89 26.58 -16.93
C VAL A 30 1.32 26.32 -15.53
N CYS A 31 1.97 26.83 -14.48
CA CYS A 31 1.63 26.47 -13.11
C CYS A 31 1.90 27.63 -12.14
N SER A 32 1.11 27.74 -11.08
CA SER A 32 1.37 28.71 -10.03
C SER A 32 2.39 28.18 -9.01
N LEU A 33 3.16 29.09 -8.43
CA LEU A 33 4.12 28.76 -7.38
C LEU A 33 3.49 28.01 -6.20
N SER A 34 2.25 28.36 -5.82
CA SER A 34 1.55 27.69 -4.70
C SER A 34 1.24 26.23 -5.01
N VAL A 35 0.87 25.90 -6.24
CA VAL A 35 0.64 24.52 -6.69
C VAL A 35 1.94 23.73 -6.65
N LEU A 36 3.04 24.31 -7.15
CA LEU A 36 4.36 23.66 -7.13
C LEU A 36 4.86 23.40 -5.71
N LEU A 37 4.72 24.38 -4.80
CA LEU A 37 5.11 24.22 -3.40
C LEU A 37 4.27 23.16 -2.70
N LYS A 38 2.95 23.14 -2.94
CA LYS A 38 2.04 22.13 -2.39
C LYS A 38 2.41 20.73 -2.89
N GLU A 39 2.69 20.59 -4.18
CA GLU A 39 3.08 19.31 -4.78
C GLU A 39 4.41 18.80 -4.21
N LEU A 40 5.40 19.68 -4.06
CA LEU A 40 6.67 19.35 -3.41
C LEU A 40 6.44 18.90 -1.95
N ALA A 41 5.61 19.62 -1.19
CA ALA A 41 5.25 19.26 0.17
C ALA A 41 4.67 17.85 0.26
N ASN A 42 3.68 17.57 -0.59
CA ASN A 42 2.99 16.29 -0.65
C ASN A 42 3.95 15.15 -0.98
N ARG A 43 4.86 15.35 -1.95
CA ARG A 43 5.86 14.34 -2.32
C ARG A 43 6.85 14.07 -1.20
N VAL A 44 7.37 15.11 -0.55
CA VAL A 44 8.29 14.96 0.58
C VAL A 44 7.60 14.30 1.76
N GLN A 45 6.37 14.69 2.10
CA GLN A 45 5.61 14.07 3.19
C GLN A 45 5.33 12.60 2.91
N THR A 46 4.94 12.28 1.67
CA THR A 46 4.71 10.90 1.24
C THR A 46 6.00 10.07 1.34
N ALA A 47 7.12 10.59 0.83
CA ALA A 47 8.41 9.92 0.92
C ALA A 47 8.84 9.68 2.37
N ARG A 48 8.65 10.66 3.26
CA ARG A 48 8.95 10.54 4.71
C ARG A 48 8.10 9.48 5.40
N TYR A 49 6.80 9.48 5.12
CA TYR A 49 5.89 8.46 5.65
C TYR A 49 6.34 7.07 5.21
N GLN A 50 6.61 6.90 3.93
CA GLN A 50 6.98 5.61 3.36
C GLN A 50 8.36 5.13 3.87
N ASP A 51 9.35 6.03 3.96
CA ASP A 51 10.65 5.74 4.59
C ASP A 51 10.49 5.28 6.03
N LEU A 52 9.69 6.00 6.83
CA LEU A 52 9.42 5.64 8.21
C LEU A 52 8.75 4.27 8.33
N ILE A 53 7.76 3.95 7.48
CA ILE A 53 7.12 2.63 7.46
C ILE A 53 8.14 1.54 7.14
N ILE A 54 8.96 1.71 6.10
CA ILE A 54 9.98 0.70 5.75
C ILE A 54 10.95 0.50 6.90
N ARG A 55 11.44 1.59 7.52
CA ARG A 55 12.35 1.49 8.67
C ARG A 55 11.72 0.81 9.88
N LEU A 56 10.44 1.08 10.17
CA LEU A 56 9.71 0.42 11.24
C LEU A 56 9.57 -1.07 10.94
N VAL A 57 9.12 -1.44 9.75
CA VAL A 57 8.95 -2.84 9.35
C VAL A 57 10.27 -3.59 9.41
N SER A 58 11.37 -3.01 8.92
CA SER A 58 12.71 -3.63 9.05
C SER A 58 13.15 -3.79 10.51
N ALA A 59 12.75 -2.88 11.42
CA ALA A 59 13.06 -3.00 12.84
C ALA A 59 12.22 -4.09 13.54
N TYR A 60 11.04 -4.39 13.02
CA TYR A 60 10.13 -5.45 13.51
C TYR A 60 10.19 -6.72 12.65
N GLU A 61 11.18 -6.85 11.76
CA GLU A 61 11.38 -8.04 10.94
C GLU A 61 11.52 -9.27 11.86
N ASP A 62 10.78 -10.34 11.55
CA ASP A 62 10.67 -11.57 12.35
C ASP A 62 10.06 -11.43 13.76
N TYR A 63 9.55 -10.26 14.15
CA TYR A 63 8.84 -10.08 15.41
C TYR A 63 7.33 -10.33 15.26
N VAL A 64 6.78 -11.13 16.17
CA VAL A 64 5.35 -11.13 16.45
C VAL A 64 5.05 -9.98 17.42
N PHE A 65 4.21 -9.04 17.00
CA PHE A 65 3.82 -7.89 17.82
C PHE A 65 2.30 -7.78 17.95
N TYR A 66 1.87 -7.14 19.03
CA TYR A 66 0.46 -6.87 19.31
C TYR A 66 0.17 -5.39 19.18
N LEU A 67 -1.03 -5.07 18.70
CA LEU A 67 -1.45 -3.70 18.46
C LEU A 67 -2.43 -3.24 19.55
N PRO A 68 -2.03 -2.32 20.45
CA PRO A 68 -2.92 -1.83 21.50
C PRO A 68 -4.12 -1.08 20.90
N ALA A 69 -5.29 -1.32 21.48
CA ALA A 69 -6.57 -0.76 21.06
C ALA A 69 -7.01 0.40 21.95
N PHE A 70 -7.50 1.47 21.33
CA PHE A 70 -8.07 2.63 22.02
C PHE A 70 -9.45 2.92 21.48
N MET A 71 -10.29 3.60 22.25
CA MET A 71 -11.66 3.93 21.87
C MET A 71 -11.85 5.45 21.87
N ASP A 72 -12.51 5.99 20.86
CA ASP A 72 -12.96 7.39 20.90
C ASP A 72 -14.28 7.55 21.67
N PHE A 73 -14.74 8.79 21.84
CA PHE A 73 -16.00 9.10 22.52
C PHE A 73 -17.25 8.50 21.84
N ARG A 74 -17.13 8.00 20.61
CA ARG A 74 -18.22 7.37 19.82
C ARG A 74 -18.16 5.84 19.85
N GLY A 75 -17.21 5.26 20.58
CA GLY A 75 -17.02 3.81 20.60
C GLY A 75 -16.18 3.26 19.46
N ARG A 76 -15.61 4.11 18.57
CA ARG A 76 -14.78 3.65 17.45
C ARG A 76 -13.42 3.23 17.95
N ILE A 77 -12.94 2.11 17.39
CA ILE A 77 -11.69 1.48 17.80
C ILE A 77 -10.53 2.00 16.96
N TYR A 78 -9.49 2.50 17.61
CA TYR A 78 -8.24 3.00 17.04
C TYR A 78 -7.03 2.17 17.49
N ARG A 79 -5.90 2.39 16.82
CA ARG A 79 -4.59 1.81 17.16
C ARG A 79 -3.59 2.95 17.34
N SER A 80 -2.59 2.73 18.18
CA SER A 80 -1.48 3.68 18.34
C SER A 80 -0.40 3.44 17.29
N GLY A 81 0.30 4.51 16.90
CA GLY A 81 1.36 4.47 15.90
C GLY A 81 0.85 4.51 14.47
N ILE A 82 1.71 4.13 13.53
CA ILE A 82 1.43 4.16 12.08
C ILE A 82 1.67 2.81 11.38
N LEU A 83 2.08 1.79 12.13
CA LEU A 83 2.27 0.43 11.61
C LEU A 83 1.12 -0.44 12.10
N HIS A 84 -0.05 -0.31 11.48
CA HIS A 84 -1.24 -1.11 11.81
C HIS A 84 -2.23 -1.22 10.64
N PHE A 85 -3.20 -2.13 10.75
CA PHE A 85 -4.14 -2.46 9.68
C PHE A 85 -5.19 -1.38 9.35
N HIS A 86 -5.34 -0.32 10.15
CA HIS A 86 -6.16 0.85 9.79
C HIS A 86 -5.42 1.91 8.94
N GLU A 87 -4.12 1.72 8.67
CA GLU A 87 -3.32 2.72 7.94
C GLU A 87 -3.43 2.60 6.43
N ARG A 88 -2.62 3.38 5.72
CA ARG A 88 -2.56 3.41 4.27
C ARG A 88 -2.08 2.08 3.70
N ASP A 89 -2.33 1.91 2.41
CA ASP A 89 -2.01 0.73 1.61
C ASP A 89 -0.64 0.08 1.93
N LEU A 90 0.44 0.88 1.92
CA LEU A 90 1.79 0.38 2.22
C LEU A 90 1.95 -0.22 3.62
N ALA A 91 1.36 0.39 4.65
CA ALA A 91 1.48 -0.15 6.01
C ALA A 91 0.68 -1.45 6.14
N ARG A 92 -0.51 -1.50 5.53
CA ARG A 92 -1.38 -2.68 5.51
C ARG A 92 -0.78 -3.86 4.76
N SER A 93 -0.02 -3.61 3.68
CA SER A 93 0.60 -4.66 2.88
C SER A 93 1.78 -5.34 3.57
N LEU A 94 2.34 -4.74 4.62
CA LEU A 94 3.54 -5.19 5.31
C LEU A 94 3.25 -5.87 6.65
N ILE A 95 1.97 -6.02 7.02
CA ILE A 95 1.53 -6.66 8.25
C ILE A 95 0.72 -7.90 7.88
N VAL A 96 1.13 -9.04 8.43
CA VAL A 96 0.43 -10.32 8.29
C VAL A 96 0.04 -10.83 9.67
N PHE A 97 -0.97 -11.70 9.72
CA PHE A 97 -1.31 -12.39 10.96
C PHE A 97 -0.20 -13.37 11.32
N ALA A 98 0.14 -13.45 12.61
CA ALA A 98 1.05 -14.47 13.11
C ALA A 98 0.43 -15.86 12.83
N ASN A 99 1.17 -16.69 12.11
CA ASN A 99 0.70 -17.99 11.67
C ASN A 99 0.49 -18.90 12.90
N ASN A 100 -0.72 -19.39 13.12
CA ASN A 100 -0.94 -20.52 14.01
C ASN A 100 -0.84 -21.78 13.16
N HIS A 101 0.00 -22.73 13.54
CA HIS A 101 0.33 -23.97 12.80
C HIS A 101 -0.86 -24.95 12.59
N GLN A 102 -2.11 -24.50 12.66
CA GLN A 102 -3.28 -25.34 12.49
C GLN A 102 -4.22 -24.70 11.48
N GLU A 103 -4.13 -25.17 10.23
CA GLU A 103 -5.26 -25.64 9.41
C GLU A 103 -4.75 -25.89 7.98
N GLY A 104 -5.07 -27.07 7.44
CA GLY A 104 -4.59 -27.52 6.12
C GLY A 104 -4.95 -26.56 5.00
N SER A 105 -4.10 -26.49 3.98
CA SER A 105 -4.34 -25.67 2.79
C SER A 105 -5.53 -26.20 2.00
N ASN A 106 -6.71 -25.68 2.30
CA ASN A 106 -7.89 -25.94 1.49
C ASN A 106 -7.77 -25.13 0.19
N LEU A 107 -8.11 -25.73 -0.97
CA LEU A 107 -8.20 -25.02 -2.26
C LEU A 107 -9.03 -23.72 -2.15
N SER A 108 -10.03 -23.71 -1.27
CA SER A 108 -10.84 -22.54 -0.92
C SER A 108 -10.03 -21.32 -0.43
N ALA A 109 -8.90 -21.53 0.26
CA ALA A 109 -8.06 -20.43 0.74
C ALA A 109 -7.36 -19.70 -0.42
N LYS A 110 -6.91 -20.43 -1.44
CA LYS A 110 -6.28 -19.82 -2.64
C LYS A 110 -7.26 -18.98 -3.42
N ASP A 111 -8.44 -19.51 -3.73
CA ASP A 111 -9.46 -18.74 -4.43
C ASP A 111 -9.84 -17.48 -3.62
N THR A 112 -9.82 -17.59 -2.29
CA THR A 112 -10.08 -16.46 -1.37
C THR A 112 -9.01 -15.38 -1.43
N VAL A 113 -7.74 -15.75 -1.48
CA VAL A 113 -6.64 -14.78 -1.70
C VAL A 113 -6.72 -14.18 -3.11
N ALA A 114 -7.00 -14.99 -4.13
CA ALA A 114 -7.10 -14.57 -5.52
C ALA A 114 -8.20 -13.53 -5.77
N TYR A 115 -9.45 -13.80 -5.37
CA TYR A 115 -10.49 -12.77 -5.51
C TYR A 115 -10.22 -11.58 -4.59
N SER A 116 -9.63 -11.79 -3.41
CA SER A 116 -9.22 -10.68 -2.52
C SER A 116 -8.19 -9.77 -3.17
N ALA A 117 -7.22 -10.33 -3.91
CA ALA A 117 -6.26 -9.57 -4.70
C ALA A 117 -7.00 -8.77 -5.79
N ALA A 118 -7.91 -9.40 -6.54
CA ALA A 118 -8.71 -8.71 -7.54
C ALA A 118 -9.44 -7.48 -6.98
N PHE A 119 -10.07 -7.59 -5.79
CA PHE A 119 -10.73 -6.45 -5.13
C PHE A 119 -9.79 -5.29 -4.76
N LYS A 120 -8.49 -5.55 -4.57
CA LYS A 120 -7.47 -4.49 -4.40
C LYS A 120 -7.09 -3.82 -5.71
N TYR A 121 -7.33 -4.48 -6.84
CA TYR A 121 -7.17 -3.88 -8.15
C TYR A 121 -8.35 -2.97 -8.49
N LYS A 122 -9.57 -3.52 -8.48
CA LYS A 122 -10.81 -2.79 -8.80
C LYS A 122 -12.01 -3.41 -8.09
N LYS A 123 -13.14 -2.72 -8.09
CA LYS A 123 -14.40 -3.22 -7.52
C LYS A 123 -15.06 -4.26 -8.42
N PHE A 124 -15.69 -5.25 -7.80
CA PHE A 124 -16.55 -6.26 -8.44
C PHE A 124 -17.86 -6.39 -7.66
N TYR A 125 -18.90 -6.92 -8.30
CA TYR A 125 -20.17 -7.20 -7.61
C TYR A 125 -20.19 -8.59 -7.01
N LEU A 126 -19.59 -9.57 -7.68
CA LEU A 126 -19.58 -10.97 -7.27
C LEU A 126 -18.14 -11.47 -7.07
N TYR A 127 -17.96 -12.40 -6.12
CA TYR A 127 -16.66 -13.05 -5.89
C TYR A 127 -16.20 -13.85 -7.10
N ASP A 128 -17.12 -14.52 -7.80
CA ASP A 128 -16.80 -15.32 -8.99
C ASP A 128 -16.28 -14.46 -10.13
N GLU A 129 -16.83 -13.25 -10.33
CA GLU A 129 -16.33 -12.29 -11.32
C GLU A 129 -14.91 -11.82 -11.00
N ALA A 130 -14.65 -11.54 -9.73
CA ALA A 130 -13.34 -11.14 -9.24
C ALA A 130 -12.31 -12.27 -9.43
N LEU A 131 -12.70 -13.51 -9.11
CA LEU A 131 -11.87 -14.69 -9.28
C LEU A 131 -11.58 -14.98 -10.76
N GLN A 132 -12.60 -14.90 -11.61
CA GLN A 132 -12.46 -15.09 -13.06
C GLN A 132 -11.52 -14.05 -13.66
N TRP A 133 -11.71 -12.77 -13.30
CA TRP A 133 -10.82 -11.70 -13.73
C TRP A 133 -9.38 -11.95 -13.28
N TYR A 134 -9.16 -12.40 -12.04
CA TYR A 134 -7.81 -12.72 -11.55
C TYR A 134 -7.17 -13.81 -12.40
N LYS A 135 -7.88 -14.92 -12.64
CA LYS A 135 -7.42 -16.06 -13.46
C LYS A 135 -7.05 -15.62 -14.88
N GLU A 136 -7.84 -14.74 -15.49
CA GLU A 136 -7.54 -14.18 -16.82
C GLU A 136 -6.29 -13.31 -16.87
N LYS A 137 -5.88 -12.73 -15.73
CA LYS A 137 -4.68 -11.87 -15.63
C LYS A 137 -3.46 -12.58 -15.08
N GLN A 138 -3.58 -13.84 -14.65
CA GLN A 138 -2.47 -14.60 -14.06
C GLN A 138 -1.23 -14.64 -14.97
N SER A 139 -1.39 -14.91 -16.26
CA SER A 139 -0.26 -14.97 -17.19
C SER A 139 0.54 -13.66 -17.29
N LEU A 140 -0.15 -12.52 -17.13
CA LEU A 140 0.47 -11.21 -17.11
C LEU A 140 1.10 -10.93 -15.74
N ILE A 141 0.38 -11.22 -14.65
CA ILE A 141 0.81 -11.01 -13.27
C ILE A 141 2.11 -11.78 -12.97
N TYR A 142 2.16 -13.05 -13.37
CA TYR A 142 3.26 -13.98 -13.05
C TYR A 142 4.34 -14.06 -14.14
N ALA A 143 4.33 -13.16 -15.13
CA ALA A 143 5.36 -13.15 -16.18
C ALA A 143 6.76 -12.78 -15.63
N SER A 144 6.83 -11.83 -14.69
CA SER A 144 8.03 -11.41 -13.97
C SER A 144 7.69 -10.42 -12.85
N ASP A 145 8.63 -10.16 -11.94
CA ASP A 145 8.49 -9.13 -10.90
C ASP A 145 8.20 -7.74 -11.50
N ASP A 146 8.87 -7.37 -12.61
CA ASP A 146 8.63 -6.11 -13.30
C ASP A 146 7.22 -6.04 -13.91
N SER A 147 6.71 -7.18 -14.39
CA SER A 147 5.35 -7.28 -14.91
C SER A 147 4.32 -7.08 -13.79
N LEU A 148 4.50 -7.74 -12.65
CA LEU A 148 3.68 -7.56 -11.46
C LEU A 148 3.70 -6.10 -11.00
N ILE A 149 4.88 -5.50 -10.83
CA ILE A 149 5.02 -4.10 -10.41
C ILE A 149 4.34 -3.16 -11.40
N SER A 150 4.52 -3.39 -12.70
CA SER A 150 3.93 -2.55 -13.73
C SER A 150 2.40 -2.68 -13.78
N PHE A 151 1.89 -3.89 -13.61
CA PHE A 151 0.44 -4.15 -13.54
C PHE A 151 -0.18 -3.53 -12.30
N ALA A 152 0.44 -3.71 -11.13
CA ALA A 152 -0.05 -3.21 -9.85
C ALA A 152 -0.19 -1.68 -9.80
N LYS A 153 0.51 -0.91 -10.64
CA LYS A 153 0.33 0.55 -10.75
C LYS A 153 -1.11 0.95 -11.12
N GLY A 154 -1.85 0.07 -11.80
CA GLY A 154 -3.25 0.28 -12.15
C GLY A 154 -4.25 -0.11 -11.05
N ALA A 155 -3.78 -0.69 -9.95
CA ALA A 155 -4.63 -1.11 -8.84
C ALA A 155 -5.09 0.09 -7.98
N SER A 156 -6.25 -0.06 -7.35
CA SER A 156 -6.76 0.90 -6.35
C SER A 156 -5.86 0.93 -5.11
N ASP A 157 -5.36 -0.25 -4.70
CA ASP A 157 -4.44 -0.47 -3.59
C ASP A 157 -3.21 -1.28 -4.08
N PRO A 158 -2.22 -0.64 -4.73
CA PRO A 158 -1.09 -1.32 -5.38
C PRO A 158 -0.27 -2.24 -4.47
N PHE A 159 0.03 -1.81 -3.25
CA PHE A 159 0.89 -2.58 -2.34
C PHE A 159 0.14 -3.77 -1.73
N GLN A 160 -1.12 -3.59 -1.31
CA GLN A 160 -1.94 -4.72 -0.87
C GLN A 160 -2.23 -5.70 -2.00
N PHE A 161 -2.39 -5.22 -3.25
CA PHE A 161 -2.51 -6.10 -4.42
C PHE A 161 -1.27 -6.98 -4.57
N ILE A 162 -0.08 -6.37 -4.59
CA ILE A 162 1.20 -7.11 -4.69
C ILE A 162 1.34 -8.11 -3.54
N ALA A 163 1.11 -7.68 -2.30
CA ALA A 163 1.23 -8.55 -1.13
C ALA A 163 0.35 -9.80 -1.25
N LYS A 164 -0.90 -9.64 -1.72
CA LYS A 164 -1.81 -10.77 -1.92
C LYS A 164 -1.39 -11.70 -3.05
N VAL A 165 -0.92 -11.16 -4.18
CA VAL A 165 -0.37 -11.96 -5.28
C VAL A 165 0.83 -12.79 -4.81
N LEU A 166 1.77 -12.17 -4.08
CA LEU A 166 2.95 -12.86 -3.58
C LEU A 166 2.60 -13.97 -2.57
N CYS A 167 1.55 -13.79 -1.77
CA CYS A 167 1.04 -14.83 -0.87
C CYS A 167 0.26 -15.94 -1.58
N ASP A 168 -0.42 -15.64 -2.69
CA ASP A 168 -1.13 -16.65 -3.50
C ASP A 168 -0.15 -17.68 -4.11
N ASP A 169 1.01 -17.19 -4.57
CA ASP A 169 2.10 -18.03 -5.08
C ASP A 169 2.71 -18.93 -3.98
N ARG A 170 2.82 -18.41 -2.75
CA ARG A 170 3.40 -19.10 -1.59
C ARG A 170 2.32 -19.80 -0.76
N VAL A 171 1.90 -20.96 -1.25
CA VAL A 171 0.82 -21.82 -0.69
C VAL A 171 0.85 -22.02 0.84
N GLN A 172 2.01 -21.90 1.50
CA GLN A 172 2.18 -22.09 2.94
C GLN A 172 1.79 -20.87 3.79
N GLU A 173 1.63 -19.68 3.18
CA GLU A 173 1.39 -18.40 3.87
C GLU A 173 0.01 -17.80 3.59
N SER A 174 -0.86 -18.52 2.86
CA SER A 174 -2.21 -18.05 2.53
C SER A 174 -3.09 -17.81 3.76
N ASN A 175 -2.81 -18.46 4.88
CA ASN A 175 -3.56 -18.31 6.13
C ASN A 175 -3.15 -17.06 6.93
N SER A 176 -1.97 -16.49 6.67
CA SER A 176 -1.48 -15.30 7.38
C SER A 176 -1.91 -13.99 6.73
N ILE A 177 -2.29 -13.99 5.45
CA ILE A 177 -2.62 -12.74 4.75
C ILE A 177 -3.97 -12.19 5.23
N PRO A 178 -4.04 -10.92 5.68
CA PRO A 178 -5.31 -10.34 6.11
C PRO A 178 -6.28 -10.16 4.93
N ILE A 179 -7.50 -10.65 5.07
CA ILE A 179 -8.58 -10.51 4.10
C ILE A 179 -9.59 -9.50 4.64
N THR A 180 -9.76 -8.39 3.93
CA THR A 180 -10.69 -7.33 4.32
C THR A 180 -12.01 -7.46 3.58
N GLN A 181 -13.11 -7.43 4.32
CA GLN A 181 -14.46 -7.35 3.80
C GLN A 181 -15.06 -6.02 4.25
N ASP A 182 -15.21 -5.09 3.32
CA ASP A 182 -15.82 -3.80 3.57
C ASP A 182 -17.33 -3.90 3.31
N ALA A 183 -18.14 -3.34 4.21
CA ALA A 183 -19.58 -3.31 4.03
C ALA A 183 -19.98 -2.33 2.92
N VAL A 184 -20.99 -2.69 2.13
CA VAL A 184 -21.62 -1.78 1.18
C VAL A 184 -22.45 -0.76 1.97
N ALA A 185 -22.28 0.52 1.64
CA ALA A 185 -23.03 1.64 2.21
C ALA A 185 -24.13 2.10 1.24
#